data_AF-A0A847VWR3-F1
#
_entry.id   AF-A0A847VWR3-F1
#
_cell.length_a   1.000
_cell.length_b   1.000
_cell.length_c   1.000
_cell.angle_alpha   90.00
_cell.angle_beta   90.00
_cell.angle_gamma   90.00
#
_symmetry.space_group_name_H-M   'P 1'
#
loop_
_entity.id
_entity.type
_entity.pdbx_description
1 polymer ?
#
loop_
_entity_poly.entity_id
_entity_poly.type
_entity_poly.pdbx_seq_one_letter_code
_entity_poly.pdbx_strand_id
1 'polypeptide(L)'
;MEEENKKIDDILEILNFLKDNSVTKDEFQEHVNEFKEHVNEFKEHVGEFDNFREQQKEEFRKVRSEIIDHVDGFVGLHKHLEVELAAVNNKTNRLENHINMIAKHLQLELP
;
A
#
# COMPACT_ATOMS: atom_id res chain seq x y z
N MET A 1 74.95 -7.83 -27.21
CA MET A 1 74.31 -6.75 -28.02
C MET A 1 72.92 -7.13 -28.50
N GLU A 2 72.70 -8.08 -29.41
CA GLU A 2 71.33 -8.43 -29.87
C GLU A 2 70.43 -9.03 -28.78
N GLU A 3 70.94 -9.98 -27.99
CA GLU A 3 70.19 -10.58 -26.87
C GLU A 3 69.89 -9.58 -25.73
N GLU A 4 70.76 -8.60 -25.53
CA GLU A 4 70.56 -7.56 -24.52
C GLU A 4 69.51 -6.55 -24.98
N ASN A 5 69.52 -6.17 -26.26
CA ASN A 5 68.47 -5.32 -26.83
C ASN A 5 67.10 -6.01 -26.76
N LYS A 6 67.04 -7.32 -27.07
CA LYS A 6 65.79 -8.08 -26.99
C LYS A 6 65.21 -8.13 -25.58
N LYS A 7 66.06 -8.30 -24.56
CA LYS A 7 65.63 -8.24 -23.15
C LYS A 7 65.12 -6.85 -22.75
N ILE A 8 65.72 -5.78 -23.29
CA ILE A 8 65.26 -4.41 -23.03
C ILE A 8 63.88 -4.20 -23.65
N ASP A 9 63.66 -4.67 -24.88
CA ASP A 9 62.36 -4.58 -25.54
C ASP A 9 61.27 -5.34 -24.77
N ASP A 10 61.56 -6.56 -24.31
CA ASP A 10 60.63 -7.37 -23.49
C ASP A 10 60.28 -6.66 -22.17
N ILE A 11 61.27 -6.03 -21.51
CA ILE A 11 61.05 -5.27 -20.27
C ILE A 11 60.15 -4.05 -20.54
N LEU A 12 60.36 -3.35 -21.65
CA LEU A 12 59.54 -2.19 -22.04
C LEU A 12 58.10 -2.61 -22.37
N GLU A 13 57.92 -3.77 -23.02
CA GLU A 13 56.59 -4.32 -23.29
C GLU A 13 55.85 -4.63 -21.99
N ILE A 14 56.51 -5.27 -21.02
CA ILE A 14 55.93 -5.56 -19.70
C ILE A 14 55.58 -4.26 -18.95
N LEU A 15 56.45 -3.25 -18.98
CA LEU A 15 56.20 -1.98 -18.31
C LEU A 15 55.03 -1.21 -18.94
N ASN A 16 54.91 -1.22 -20.27
CA ASN A 16 53.77 -0.62 -20.96
C ASN A 16 52.47 -1.36 -20.63
N PHE A 17 52.49 -2.69 -20.66
CA PHE A 17 51.33 -3.49 -20.26
C PHE A 17 50.88 -3.18 -18.83
N LEU A 18 51.83 -3.12 -17.88
CA LEU A 18 51.51 -2.77 -16.49
C LEU A 18 50.97 -1.35 -16.39
N LYS A 19 51.56 -0.38 -17.08
CA LYS A 19 51.09 1.00 -17.08
C LYS A 19 49.66 1.11 -17.61
N ASP A 20 49.33 0.44 -18.70
CA ASP A 20 48.01 0.50 -19.35
C ASP A 20 46.91 -0.19 -18.55
N ASN A 21 47.27 -1.13 -17.66
CA ASN A 21 46.33 -1.89 -16.83
C ASN A 21 46.40 -1.54 -15.33
N SER A 22 47.25 -0.59 -14.94
CA SER A 22 47.33 -0.12 -13.56
C SER A 22 46.44 1.08 -13.36
N VAL A 23 45.85 1.17 -12.17
CA VAL A 23 45.19 2.38 -11.70
C VAL A 23 46.16 3.14 -10.80
N THR A 24 46.19 4.46 -10.92
CA THR A 24 46.90 5.29 -9.96
C THR A 24 46.17 5.28 -8.62
N LYS A 25 46.89 5.59 -7.55
CA LYS A 25 46.28 5.72 -6.22
C LYS A 25 45.17 6.77 -6.21
N ASP A 26 45.34 7.85 -6.97
CA ASP A 26 44.42 8.97 -7.00
C ASP A 26 43.12 8.59 -7.73
N GLU A 27 43.21 7.94 -8.89
CA GLU A 27 42.04 7.39 -9.61
C GLU A 27 41.28 6.35 -8.76
N PHE A 28 41.99 5.46 -8.06
CA PHE A 28 41.34 4.52 -7.15
C PHE A 28 40.63 5.25 -6.00
N GLN A 29 41.25 6.30 -5.46
CA GLN A 29 40.66 7.08 -4.37
C GLN A 29 39.41 7.85 -4.82
N GLU A 30 39.40 8.34 -6.07
CA GLU A 30 38.24 8.97 -6.70
C GLU A 30 37.06 7.97 -6.80
N HIS A 31 37.29 6.79 -7.38
CA HIS A 31 36.26 5.75 -7.44
C HIS A 31 35.73 5.30 -6.07
N VAL A 32 36.60 5.24 -5.06
CA VAL A 32 36.16 4.95 -3.69
C VAL A 32 35.27 6.06 -3.13
N ASN A 33 35.52 7.31 -3.50
CA ASN A 33 34.70 8.43 -3.07
C ASN A 33 33.33 8.42 -3.79
N GLU A 34 33.32 8.23 -5.11
CA GLU A 34 32.07 8.05 -5.89
C GLU A 34 31.22 6.91 -5.33
N PHE A 35 31.85 5.77 -5.02
CA PHE A 35 31.14 4.64 -4.43
C PHE A 35 30.53 4.99 -3.06
N LYS A 36 31.24 5.75 -2.22
CA LYS A 36 30.70 6.20 -0.93
C LYS A 36 29.51 7.14 -1.10
N GLU A 37 29.56 8.02 -2.09
CA GLU A 37 28.44 8.91 -2.42
C GLU A 37 27.23 8.09 -2.83
N HIS A 38 27.38 7.14 -3.75
CA HIS A 38 26.29 6.24 -4.14
C HIS A 38 25.74 5.41 -2.97
N VAL A 39 26.59 4.95 -2.05
CA VAL A 39 26.14 4.25 -0.84
C VAL A 39 25.32 5.18 0.08
N ASN A 40 25.69 6.45 0.17
CA ASN A 40 24.94 7.42 0.97
C ASN A 40 23.60 7.74 0.32
N GLU A 41 23.57 8.01 -0.98
CA GLU A 41 22.33 8.19 -1.75
C GLU A 41 21.40 6.99 -1.58
N PHE A 42 21.93 5.76 -1.70
CA PHE A 42 21.13 4.55 -1.52
C PHE A 42 20.51 4.47 -0.12
N LYS A 43 21.24 4.84 0.93
CA LYS A 43 20.70 4.88 2.31
C LYS A 43 19.57 5.89 2.45
N GLU A 44 19.69 7.05 1.81
CA GLU A 44 18.62 8.05 1.81
C GLU A 44 17.36 7.50 1.14
N HIS A 45 17.48 6.87 -0.03
CA HIS A 45 16.36 6.24 -0.73
C HIS A 45 15.69 5.15 0.11
N VAL A 46 16.47 4.35 0.85
CA VAL A 46 15.92 3.34 1.78
C VAL A 46 15.12 4.02 2.91
N GLY A 47 15.62 5.13 3.45
CA GLY A 47 14.92 5.91 4.47
C GLY A 47 13.60 6.50 3.96
N GLU A 48 13.60 7.03 2.74
CA GLU A 48 12.37 7.52 2.07
C GLU A 48 11.36 6.40 1.85
N PHE A 49 11.83 5.22 1.42
CA PHE A 49 10.97 4.06 1.23
C PHE A 49 10.32 3.60 2.54
N ASP A 50 11.07 3.58 3.64
CA ASP A 50 10.51 3.24 4.96
C ASP A 50 9.47 4.27 5.42
N ASN A 51 9.72 5.56 5.20
CA ASN A 51 8.75 6.62 5.48
C ASN A 51 7.47 6.44 4.66
N PHE A 52 7.59 6.17 3.36
CA PHE A 52 6.46 5.91 2.48
C PHE A 52 5.67 4.68 2.94
N ARG A 53 6.36 3.61 3.33
CA ARG A 53 5.75 2.37 3.85
C ARG A 53 4.95 2.63 5.13
N GLU A 54 5.46 3.44 6.05
CA GLU A 54 4.72 3.79 7.27
C GLU A 54 3.51 4.70 6.98
N GLN A 55 3.64 5.66 6.06
CA GLN A 55 2.49 6.47 5.61
C GLN A 55 1.37 5.59 5.05
N GLN A 56 1.72 4.63 4.18
CA GLN A 56 0.73 3.72 3.61
C GLN A 56 0.03 2.86 4.66
N LYS A 57 0.77 2.35 5.66
CA LYS A 57 0.15 1.61 6.77
C LYS A 57 -0.86 2.47 7.53
N GLU A 58 -0.56 3.74 7.73
CA GLU A 58 -1.46 4.65 8.44
C GLU A 58 -2.72 4.95 7.61
N GLU A 59 -2.59 5.18 6.31
CA GLU A 59 -3.75 5.33 5.42
C GLU A 59 -4.62 4.06 5.40
N PHE A 60 -4.01 2.87 5.35
CA PHE A 60 -4.76 1.61 5.46
C PHE A 60 -5.52 1.49 6.79
N ARG A 61 -4.95 1.98 7.91
CA ARG A 61 -5.64 1.97 9.21
C ARG A 61 -6.83 2.92 9.21
N LYS A 62 -6.69 4.12 8.65
CA LYS A 62 -7.78 5.10 8.54
C LYS A 62 -8.94 4.54 7.73
N VAL A 63 -8.67 4.05 6.51
CA VAL A 63 -9.69 3.46 5.64
C VAL A 63 -10.37 2.28 6.33
N ARG A 64 -9.60 1.43 7.01
CA ARG A 64 -10.18 0.33 7.79
C ARG A 64 -11.12 0.82 8.89
N SER A 65 -10.77 1.89 9.60
CA SER A 65 -11.62 2.48 10.63
C SER A 65 -12.91 3.04 10.03
N GLU A 66 -12.82 3.79 8.94
CA GLU A 66 -13.98 4.35 8.24
C GLU A 66 -14.94 3.26 7.76
N ILE A 67 -14.42 2.15 7.27
CA ILE A 67 -15.25 0.98 6.88
C ILE A 67 -15.98 0.41 8.09
N ILE A 68 -15.32 0.28 9.24
CA ILE A 68 -15.95 -0.25 10.47
C ILE A 68 -17.08 0.68 10.90
N ASP A 69 -16.82 2.00 10.97
CA ASP A 69 -17.83 2.99 11.35
C ASP A 69 -19.04 2.95 10.41
N HIS A 70 -18.80 2.79 9.10
CA HIS A 70 -19.88 2.66 8.12
C HIS A 70 -20.69 1.38 8.29
N VAL A 71 -20.03 0.24 8.53
CA VAL A 71 -20.68 -1.05 8.78
C VAL A 71 -21.52 -0.99 10.07
N ASP A 72 -21.00 -0.40 11.13
CA ASP A 72 -21.73 -0.23 12.39
C ASP A 72 -22.98 0.66 12.20
N GLY A 73 -22.85 1.75 11.44
CA GLY A 73 -23.97 2.59 11.03
C GLY A 73 -25.04 1.82 10.25
N PHE A 74 -24.62 0.98 9.29
CA PHE A 74 -25.52 0.15 8.49
C PHE A 74 -26.26 -0.89 9.34
N VAL A 75 -25.56 -1.55 10.27
CA VAL A 75 -26.18 -2.48 11.24
C VAL A 75 -27.19 -1.76 12.12
N GLY A 76 -26.88 -0.53 12.57
CA GLY A 76 -27.80 0.31 13.33
C GLY A 76 -29.09 0.64 12.57
N LEU A 77 -28.96 1.05 11.30
CA LEU A 77 -30.10 1.33 10.43
C LEU A 77 -30.96 0.08 10.20
N HIS A 78 -30.35 -1.07 9.96
CA HIS A 78 -31.09 -2.32 9.78
C HIS A 78 -31.92 -2.68 11.01
N LYS A 79 -31.34 -2.58 12.21
CA LYS A 79 -32.08 -2.80 13.48
C LYS A 79 -33.23 -1.82 13.62
N HIS A 80 -33.04 -0.56 13.23
CA HIS A 80 -34.11 0.43 13.27
C HIS A 80 -35.25 0.08 12.32
N LEU A 81 -34.93 -0.29 11.07
CA LEU A 81 -35.91 -0.71 10.07
C LEU A 81 -36.70 -1.96 10.52
N GLU A 82 -36.07 -2.92 11.19
CA GLU A 82 -36.77 -4.08 11.77
C GLU A 82 -37.82 -3.66 12.79
N VAL A 83 -37.50 -2.69 13.66
CA VAL A 83 -38.43 -2.15 14.64
C VAL A 83 -39.57 -1.40 13.97
N GLU A 84 -39.27 -0.55 12.98
CA GLU A 84 -40.28 0.19 12.23
C GLU A 84 -41.22 -0.76 11.47
N LEU A 85 -40.67 -1.79 10.82
CA LEU A 85 -41.45 -2.81 10.12
C LEU A 85 -42.40 -3.54 11.07
N ALA A 86 -41.93 -3.92 12.26
CA ALA A 86 -42.76 -4.53 13.28
C ALA A 86 -43.87 -3.59 13.76
N ALA A 87 -43.58 -2.30 13.93
CA ALA A 87 -44.57 -1.30 14.31
C ALA A 87 -45.65 -1.11 13.23
N VAL A 88 -45.24 -1.03 11.95
CA VAL A 88 -46.16 -0.93 10.80
C VAL A 88 -47.03 -2.17 10.70
N ASN A 89 -46.46 -3.38 10.76
CA ASN A 89 -47.22 -4.63 10.71
C ASN A 89 -48.26 -4.70 11.83
N ASN A 90 -47.89 -4.32 13.06
CA ASN A 90 -48.83 -4.28 14.18
C ASN A 90 -49.96 -3.27 13.96
N LYS A 91 -49.66 -2.11 13.37
CA LYS A 91 -50.67 -1.11 13.02
C LYS A 91 -51.61 -1.64 11.94
N THR A 92 -51.07 -2.22 10.86
CA THR A 92 -51.85 -2.84 9.78
C THR A 92 -52.80 -3.91 10.32
N ASN A 93 -52.30 -4.84 11.14
CA ASN A 93 -53.13 -5.88 11.77
C ASN A 93 -54.28 -5.30 12.60
N ARG A 94 -54.05 -4.20 13.34
CA ARG A 94 -55.12 -3.53 14.10
C ARG A 94 -56.16 -2.90 13.19
N LEU A 95 -55.73 -2.24 12.11
CA LEU A 95 -56.66 -1.65 11.14
C LEU A 95 -57.49 -2.73 10.44
N GLU A 96 -56.87 -3.83 10.00
CA GLU A 96 -57.57 -4.97 9.40
C GLU A 96 -58.62 -5.53 10.36
N ASN A 97 -58.28 -5.71 11.63
CA ASN A 97 -59.24 -6.14 12.65
C ASN A 97 -60.41 -5.16 12.81
N HIS A 98 -60.14 -3.85 12.83
CA HIS A 98 -61.19 -2.83 12.89
C HIS A 98 -62.10 -2.87 11.65
N ILE A 99 -61.53 -3.01 10.47
CA ILE A 99 -62.26 -3.14 9.20
C ILE A 99 -63.15 -4.38 9.23
N ASN A 100 -62.61 -5.53 9.66
CA ASN A 100 -63.37 -6.77 9.80
C ASN A 100 -64.55 -6.63 10.77
N MET A 101 -64.36 -5.94 11.91
CA MET A 101 -65.45 -5.64 12.84
C MET A 101 -66.54 -4.76 12.22
N ILE A 102 -66.14 -3.71 11.48
CA ILE A 102 -67.07 -2.80 10.80
C ILE A 102 -67.83 -3.55 9.71
N ALA A 103 -67.16 -4.33 8.86
CA ALA A 103 -67.80 -5.10 7.80
C ALA A 103 -68.79 -6.12 8.37
N LYS A 104 -68.42 -6.82 9.47
CA LYS A 104 -69.34 -7.70 10.18
C LYS A 104 -70.57 -6.96 10.71
N HIS A 105 -70.39 -5.75 11.27
CA HIS A 105 -71.50 -4.94 11.76
C HIS A 105 -72.43 -4.47 10.62
N LEU A 106 -71.86 -4.15 9.46
CA LEU A 106 -72.58 -3.69 8.27
C LEU A 106 -73.05 -4.83 7.35
N GLN A 107 -72.77 -6.09 7.70
CA GLN A 107 -73.05 -7.27 6.87
C GLN A 107 -72.45 -7.20 5.45
N LEU A 108 -71.27 -6.58 5.34
CA LEU A 108 -70.53 -6.50 4.09
C LEU A 108 -69.61 -7.72 3.97
N GLU A 109 -69.61 -8.38 2.81
CA GLU A 109 -68.56 -9.34 2.46
C GLU A 109 -67.33 -8.57 1.99
N LEU A 110 -66.24 -8.67 2.75
CA LEU A 110 -64.93 -8.21 2.31
C LEU A 110 -64.25 -9.34 1.51
N PRO A 111 -63.51 -9.00 0.43
CA PRO A 111 -62.71 -9.97 -0.32
C PRO A 111 -61.56 -10.56 0.49
#